data_AF-A0A5B8A6E9-F1
#
_entry.id   AF-A0A5B8A6E9-F1
#
_cell.length_a   1.000
_cell.length_b   1.000
_cell.length_c   1.000
_cell.angle_alpha   90.00
_cell.angle_beta   90.00
_cell.angle_gamma   90.00
#
_symmetry.space_group_name_H-M   'P 1'
#
loop_
_entity.id
_entity.type
_entity.pdbx_description
1 polymer ?
#
loop_
_entity_poly.entity_id
_entity_poly.type
_entity_poly.pdbx_seq_one_letter_code
_entity_poly.pdbx_strand_id
1 'polypeptide(L)'
;MDPERFRRLPKNVFLNNMLKAIRMIVEDAVLINVESHLPVELKTLRQHLAATQIIGFGKNLLDVAINKTQLYEPVILAGDAGYLPAAEIELIEEDNSRKKLLWRAMQRMFMS
;
A
#
# COMPACT_ATOMS: atom_id res chain seq x y z
N MET A 1 -5.52 0.02 11.97
CA MET A 1 -4.59 -0.91 12.64
C MET A 1 -4.23 -0.32 14.01
N ASP A 2 -4.02 -1.14 15.05
CA ASP A 2 -3.58 -0.61 16.35
C ASP A 2 -2.08 -0.23 16.35
N PRO A 3 -1.66 0.72 17.21
CA PRO A 3 -0.28 1.24 17.20
C PRO A 3 0.79 0.18 17.47
N GLU A 4 0.51 -0.82 18.30
CA GLU A 4 1.46 -1.88 18.65
C GLU A 4 1.70 -2.81 17.46
N ARG A 5 0.65 -3.16 16.72
CA ARG A 5 0.78 -3.89 15.45
C ARG A 5 1.55 -3.08 14.42
N PHE A 6 1.24 -1.79 14.29
CA PHE A 6 1.93 -0.92 13.34
C PHE A 6 3.45 -0.85 13.64
N ARG A 7 3.85 -0.70 14.91
CA ARG A 7 5.25 -0.74 15.34
C ARG A 7 5.98 -2.04 15.00
N ARG A 8 5.24 -3.15 14.84
CA ARG A 8 5.80 -4.48 14.49
C ARG A 8 5.84 -4.73 13.00
N LEU A 9 5.13 -3.95 12.16
CA LEU A 9 5.13 -4.12 10.71
C LEU A 9 6.53 -4.16 10.09
N PRO A 10 7.51 -3.34 10.52
CA PRO A 10 8.85 -3.44 9.94
C PRO A 10 9.51 -4.81 10.11
N LYS A 11 9.09 -5.61 11.10
CA LYS A 11 9.58 -6.97 11.37
C LYS A 11 8.65 -8.05 10.81
N ASN A 12 7.55 -7.66 10.17
CA ASN A 12 6.60 -8.62 9.60
C ASN A 12 7.25 -9.39 8.43
N VAL A 13 7.23 -10.72 8.50
CA VAL A 13 7.91 -11.58 7.53
C VAL A 13 7.28 -11.48 6.14
N PHE A 14 5.96 -11.40 6.07
CA PHE A 14 5.24 -11.28 4.80
C PHE A 14 5.56 -9.96 4.10
N LEU A 15 5.46 -8.82 4.79
CA LEU A 15 5.79 -7.50 4.26
C LEU A 15 7.24 -7.45 3.76
N ASN A 16 8.18 -7.95 4.57
CA ASN A 16 9.59 -7.99 4.17
C ASN A 16 9.83 -8.87 2.95
N ASN A 17 9.20 -10.04 2.86
CA ASN A 17 9.32 -10.91 1.68
C ASN A 17 8.72 -10.26 0.43
N MET A 18 7.60 -9.55 0.60
CA MET A 18 6.94 -8.80 -0.46
C MET A 18 7.84 -7.67 -0.99
N LEU A 19 8.44 -6.86 -0.12
CA LEU A 19 9.39 -5.81 -0.51
C LEU A 19 10.63 -6.39 -1.19
N LYS A 20 11.21 -7.45 -0.63
CA LYS A 20 12.36 -8.14 -1.24
C LYS A 20 12.06 -8.63 -2.65
N ALA A 21 10.85 -9.12 -2.89
CA ALA A 21 10.44 -9.59 -4.21
C ALA A 21 10.48 -8.48 -5.27
N ILE A 22 10.22 -7.22 -4.89
CA ILE A 22 10.37 -6.03 -5.75
C ILE A 22 11.74 -5.34 -5.58
N ARG A 23 12.74 -6.02 -5.03
CA ARG A 23 14.11 -5.53 -4.79
C ARG A 23 14.18 -4.31 -3.87
N MET A 24 13.26 -4.20 -2.92
CA MET A 24 13.26 -3.18 -1.87
C MET A 24 13.50 -3.81 -0.49
N ILE A 25 13.97 -3.01 0.45
CA ILE A 25 13.96 -3.33 1.88
C ILE A 25 13.02 -2.38 2.63
N VAL A 26 12.71 -2.68 3.89
CA VAL A 26 11.76 -1.85 4.67
C VAL A 26 12.32 -0.44 4.93
N GLU A 27 13.64 -0.31 5.00
CA GLU A 27 14.36 0.94 5.13
C GLU A 27 14.20 1.86 3.90
N ASP A 28 13.87 1.29 2.73
CA ASP A 28 13.56 2.05 1.51
C ASP A 28 12.10 2.52 1.45
N ALA A 29 11.27 2.09 2.42
CA ALA A 29 9.84 2.34 2.44
C ALA A 29 9.44 3.24 3.63
N VAL A 30 8.49 4.13 3.37
CA VAL A 30 7.83 4.89 4.44
C VAL A 30 6.53 4.19 4.79
N LEU A 31 6.43 3.67 6.02
CA LEU A 31 5.20 3.08 6.55
C LEU A 31 4.38 4.16 7.25
N ILE A 32 3.08 4.21 6.97
CA ILE A 32 2.15 5.20 7.54
C ILE A 32 0.86 4.49 7.95
N ASN A 33 0.47 4.68 9.21
CA ASN A 33 -0.87 4.33 9.68
C ASN A 33 -1.70 5.61 9.72
N VAL A 34 -2.82 5.62 9.01
CA VAL A 34 -3.79 6.72 9.11
C VAL A 34 -4.77 6.42 10.23
N GLU A 35 -4.63 7.14 11.33
CA GLU A 35 -5.50 7.01 12.51
C GLU A 35 -6.69 7.97 12.48
N SER A 36 -6.71 8.89 11.53
CA SER A 36 -7.79 9.87 11.37
C SER A 36 -9.09 9.19 10.91
N HIS A 37 -10.19 9.48 11.61
CA HIS A 37 -11.55 9.15 11.16
C HIS A 37 -11.95 9.95 9.92
N LEU A 38 -11.28 11.07 9.69
CA LEU A 38 -11.44 11.85 8.49
C LEU A 38 -10.53 11.31 7.39
N PRO A 39 -11.00 11.37 6.16
CA PRO A 39 -10.12 11.30 5.04
C PRO A 39 -8.91 12.30 5.19
N VAL A 40 -7.64 11.83 5.18
CA VAL A 40 -6.32 12.42 4.74
C VAL A 40 -5.98 12.44 3.22
N GLU A 41 -6.14 13.56 2.52
CA GLU A 41 -5.89 13.62 1.05
C GLU A 41 -4.50 13.09 0.64
N LEU A 42 -4.48 12.18 -0.35
CA LEU A 42 -3.24 11.65 -0.93
C LEU A 42 -2.31 12.77 -1.43
N LYS A 43 -2.89 13.86 -1.95
CA LYS A 43 -2.15 15.07 -2.33
C LYS A 43 -1.36 15.66 -1.15
N THR A 44 -1.97 15.71 0.03
CA THR A 44 -1.35 16.23 1.26
C THR A 44 -0.23 15.32 1.74
N LEU A 45 -0.40 13.98 1.66
CA LEU A 45 0.67 13.04 1.98
C LEU A 45 1.87 13.22 1.03
N ARG A 46 1.61 13.39 -0.26
CA ARG A 46 2.67 13.59 -1.27
C ARG A 46 3.41 14.92 -1.15
N GLN A 47 2.81 15.95 -0.57
CA GLN A 47 3.53 17.19 -0.26
C GLN A 47 4.61 16.97 0.80
N HIS A 48 4.43 15.98 1.67
CA HIS A 48 5.37 15.66 2.75
C HIS A 48 6.28 14.47 2.41
N LEU A 49 5.92 13.69 1.39
CA LEU A 49 6.57 12.44 1.03
C LEU A 49 6.80 12.41 -0.47
N ALA A 50 8.06 12.31 -0.89
CA ALA A 50 8.44 12.16 -2.30
C ALA A 50 8.15 10.74 -2.85
N ALA A 51 7.10 10.08 -2.37
CA ALA A 51 6.74 8.73 -2.80
C ALA A 51 6.11 8.75 -4.20
N THR A 52 6.67 7.94 -5.09
CA THR A 52 6.21 7.77 -6.48
C THR A 52 5.33 6.54 -6.66
N GLN A 53 5.41 5.58 -5.74
CA GLN A 53 4.65 4.34 -5.76
C GLN A 53 4.08 4.08 -4.36
N ILE A 54 2.76 3.92 -4.26
CA ILE A 54 2.04 3.84 -2.98
C ILE A 54 1.21 2.56 -2.95
N ILE A 55 1.32 1.78 -1.88
CA ILE A 55 0.44 0.62 -1.63
C ILE A 55 -0.46 0.96 -0.44
N GLY A 56 -1.77 0.96 -0.65
CA GLY A 56 -2.77 1.20 0.39
C GLY A 56 -3.37 -0.11 0.89
N PHE A 57 -3.15 -0.46 2.15
CA PHE A 57 -3.72 -1.67 2.76
C PHE A 57 -4.99 -1.34 3.57
N GLY A 58 -6.08 -2.04 3.28
CA GLY A 58 -7.34 -1.91 4.03
C GLY A 58 -8.22 -0.76 3.54
N LYS A 59 -9.01 -0.18 4.45
CA LYS A 59 -9.96 0.89 4.10
C LYS A 59 -9.23 2.20 3.78
N ASN A 60 -9.06 2.42 2.47
CA ASN A 60 -8.70 3.62 1.72
C ASN A 60 -8.00 4.77 2.47
N LEU A 61 -6.73 4.95 2.13
CA LEU A 61 -6.09 6.26 1.96
C LEU A 61 -6.77 7.03 0.79
N LEU A 62 -8.01 7.43 1.03
CA LEU A 62 -8.51 8.79 0.82
C LEU A 62 -9.09 9.47 -0.43
N ASP A 63 -10.12 10.26 -0.08
CA ASP A 63 -11.06 11.22 -0.70
C ASP A 63 -11.27 11.34 -2.21
N VAL A 64 -12.57 11.23 -2.51
CA VAL A 64 -13.41 11.90 -3.53
C VAL A 64 -13.15 11.60 -5.00
N ALA A 65 -11.94 11.29 -5.45
CA ALA A 65 -11.71 11.11 -6.90
C ALA A 65 -11.89 9.66 -7.41
N ILE A 66 -11.96 8.65 -6.55
CA ILE A 66 -11.91 7.26 -7.00
C ILE A 66 -12.93 6.34 -6.29
N ASN A 67 -14.21 6.57 -6.55
CA ASN A 67 -15.27 5.56 -6.37
C ASN A 67 -15.12 4.32 -7.29
N LYS A 68 -13.92 4.07 -7.85
CA LYS A 68 -13.66 3.06 -8.90
C LYS A 68 -12.38 2.24 -8.70
N THR A 69 -11.58 2.46 -7.65
CA THR A 69 -10.37 1.64 -7.44
C THR A 69 -10.78 0.24 -6.97
N GLN A 70 -10.58 -0.75 -7.84
CA GLN A 70 -10.74 -2.15 -7.49
C GLN A 70 -9.47 -2.64 -6.77
N LEU A 71 -9.64 -3.44 -5.72
CA LEU A 71 -8.50 -4.08 -5.05
C LEU A 71 -7.63 -4.82 -6.07
N TYR A 72 -6.32 -4.68 -5.92
CA TYR A 72 -5.30 -5.29 -6.77
C TYR A 72 -5.25 -4.77 -8.21
N GLU A 73 -5.86 -3.62 -8.47
CA GLU A 73 -5.74 -2.89 -9.73
C GLU A 73 -4.91 -1.60 -9.52
N PRO A 74 -3.63 -1.57 -9.94
CA PRO A 74 -2.83 -0.36 -9.88
C PRO A 74 -3.45 0.75 -10.74
N VAL A 75 -3.45 1.97 -10.23
CA VAL A 75 -3.90 3.16 -10.95
C VAL A 75 -2.84 4.25 -10.87
N ILE A 76 -2.83 5.14 -11.85
CA ILE A 76 -2.02 6.36 -11.79
C ILE A 76 -2.87 7.47 -11.16
N LEU A 77 -2.37 8.04 -10.08
CA LEU A 77 -2.96 9.21 -9.43
C LEU A 77 -2.57 10.49 -10.18
N ALA A 78 -3.32 11.56 -9.97
CA ALA A 78 -2.96 12.88 -10.49
C ALA A 78 -1.54 13.29 -10.05
N GLY A 79 -0.67 13.58 -11.01
CA GLY A 79 0.76 13.87 -10.77
C GLY A 79 1.66 12.63 -10.74
N ASP A 80 1.35 11.62 -11.55
CA ASP A 80 2.21 10.49 -11.94
C ASP A 80 2.66 9.54 -10.83
N ALA A 81 1.99 9.54 -9.67
CA ALA A 81 2.24 8.55 -8.63
C ALA A 81 1.36 7.31 -8.87
N GLY A 82 1.96 6.12 -8.85
CA GLY A 82 1.19 4.89 -8.87
C GLY A 82 0.57 4.59 -7.50
N TYR A 83 -0.66 4.07 -7.51
CA TYR A 83 -1.37 3.63 -6.32
C TYR A 83 -1.95 2.24 -6.50
N LEU A 84 -1.63 1.35 -5.56
CA LEU A 84 -2.13 -0.01 -5.49
C LEU A 84 -3.02 -0.18 -4.25
N PRO A 85 -4.34 -0.23 -4.41
CA PRO A 85 -5.25 -0.60 -3.34
C PRO A 85 -5.15 -2.12 -3.08
N ALA A 86 -5.01 -2.50 -1.82
CA ALA A 86 -4.91 -3.89 -1.38
C ALA A 86 -5.80 -4.12 -0.15
N ALA A 87 -6.15 -5.38 0.11
CA ALA A 87 -6.82 -5.74 1.35
C ALA A 87 -5.90 -5.47 2.57
N GLU A 88 -6.44 -5.60 3.78
CA GLU A 88 -5.65 -5.53 5.01
C GLU A 88 -4.53 -6.58 4.99
N ILE A 89 -3.35 -6.23 5.51
CA ILE A 89 -2.16 -7.08 5.46
C ILE A 89 -2.45 -8.46 6.05
N GLU A 90 -3.14 -8.50 7.19
CA GLU A 90 -3.52 -9.72 7.88
C GLU A 90 -4.39 -10.64 7.01
N LEU A 91 -5.36 -10.08 6.29
CA LEU A 91 -6.22 -10.85 5.39
C LEU A 91 -5.45 -11.41 4.19
N ILE A 92 -4.41 -10.71 3.73
CA ILE A 92 -3.57 -11.18 2.63
C ILE A 92 -2.63 -12.27 3.13
N GLU A 93 -2.07 -12.13 4.34
CA GLU A 93 -1.18 -13.11 4.96
C GLU A 93 -1.81 -14.50 5.10
N GLU A 94 -3.11 -14.56 5.36
CA GLU A 94 -3.84 -15.81 5.57
C GLU A 94 -4.39 -16.44 4.28
N ASP A 95 -4.43 -15.69 3.17
CA ASP A 95 -5.11 -16.10 1.93
C ASP A 95 -4.15 -16.16 0.73
N ASN A 96 -3.84 -17.37 0.29
CA ASN A 96 -2.96 -17.62 -0.86
C ASN A 96 -3.49 -17.04 -2.18
N SER A 97 -4.81 -16.94 -2.36
CA SER A 97 -5.41 -16.33 -3.54
C SER A 97 -5.16 -14.82 -3.55
N ARG A 98 -5.31 -14.17 -2.39
CA ARG A 98 -5.00 -12.73 -2.23
C ARG A 98 -3.53 -12.43 -2.43
N LYS A 99 -2.62 -13.27 -1.91
CA LYS A 99 -1.17 -13.13 -2.16
C LYS A 99 -0.85 -13.15 -3.66
N LYS A 100 -1.48 -14.06 -4.41
CA LYS A 100 -1.29 -14.15 -5.88
C LYS A 100 -1.83 -12.91 -6.60
N LEU A 101 -3.00 -12.40 -6.19
CA LEU A 101 -3.57 -11.17 -6.76
C LEU A 101 -2.67 -9.97 -6.49
N LEU A 102 -2.22 -9.80 -5.24
CA LEU A 102 -1.30 -8.74 -4.86
C LEU A 102 0.01 -8.83 -5.66
N TRP A 103 0.61 -10.02 -5.74
CA TRP A 103 1.85 -10.21 -6.47
C TRP A 103 1.74 -9.80 -7.94
N ARG A 104 0.68 -10.24 -8.64
CA ARG A 104 0.44 -9.82 -10.03
C ARG A 104 0.29 -8.31 -10.18
N ALA A 105 -0.40 -7.67 -9.23
CA ALA A 105 -0.56 -6.22 -9.24
C ALA A 105 0.77 -5.49 -9.00
N MET A 106 1.58 -5.98 -8.07
CA MET A 106 2.91 -5.44 -7.79
C MET A 106 3.85 -5.59 -8.99
N GLN A 107 3.83 -6.74 -9.68
CA GLN A 107 4.63 -6.91 -10.89
C GLN A 107 4.29 -5.86 -11.95
N ARG A 108 3.00 -5.58 -12.17
CA ARG A 108 2.56 -4.54 -13.11
C ARG A 108 2.99 -3.13 -12.72
N MET A 109 3.14 -2.86 -11.43
CA MET A 109 3.41 -1.51 -10.90
C MET A 109 4.90 -1.22 -10.71
N PHE A 110 5.68 -2.22 -10.30
CA PHE A 110 7.09 -2.06 -9.89
C PHE A 110 8.10 -2.72 -10.84
N MET A 111 7.64 -3.57 -11.76
CA MET A 111 8.52 -4.36 -12.64
C MET A 111 8.19 -4.21 -14.13
N SER A 112 7.30 -3.26 -14.47
CA SER A 112 7.00 -2.86 -15.83
C SER A 112 8.14 -2.06 -16.45
#